data_AF-A0A1W1ECN0-F1
#
_entry.id   AF-A0A1W1ECN0-F1
#
_cell.length_a   1.000
_cell.length_b   1.000
_cell.length_c   1.000
_cell.angle_alpha   90.00
_cell.angle_beta   90.00
_cell.angle_gamma   90.00
#
_symmetry.space_group_name_H-M   'P 1'
#
loop_
_entity.id
_entity.type
_entity.pdbx_description
1 polymer ?
#
loop_
_entity_poly.entity_id
_entity_poly.type
_entity_poly.pdbx_seq_one_letter_code
_entity_poly.pdbx_strand_id
1 'polypeptide(L)'
;MTQQNLANELYNFSSAFQAVNTVTLSRWETGKTVPSKHRKVLLLKFLYSKGCTKEEKCLKLFKELYRNIEKPLESALSLSLKQMIGNFPEAREGEYLLHQFKKEQEQMKNLNVLIEIEKAMSTSGTYIATQEQIAEWCCYPASFACICEQNGQHAGHHILLKLKTAVADEIIHHKKEIHTLSKNDFCAKNEKGTYLFFAFYARSPKVSALLSVEHYLFLLENSHYIDNIVIYSTREDAKTLLKNYGLKLVATRVDEKYNMKWYGFSAALEDVLFSLSVIQSIE
;
A
#
# COMPACT_ATOMS: atom_id res chain seq x y z
N MET A 1 31.26 1.15 6.33
CA MET A 1 31.31 2.16 5.24
C MET A 1 31.87 3.46 5.81
N THR A 2 32.82 4.11 5.14
CA THR A 2 33.32 5.43 5.57
C THR A 2 32.36 6.53 5.15
N GLN A 3 32.39 7.71 5.80
CA GLN A 3 31.58 8.86 5.39
C GLN A 3 31.90 9.33 3.96
N GLN A 4 33.17 9.24 3.53
CA GLN A 4 33.57 9.59 2.17
C GLN A 4 32.94 8.64 1.15
N ASN A 5 32.94 7.33 1.42
CA ASN A 5 32.31 6.35 0.54
C ASN A 5 30.79 6.59 0.48
N LEU A 6 30.15 6.85 1.63
CA LEU A 6 28.72 7.17 1.66
C LEU A 6 28.40 8.43 0.84
N ALA A 7 29.19 9.49 0.96
CA ALA A 7 29.00 10.71 0.18
C ALA A 7 29.10 10.43 -1.34
N ASN A 8 30.12 9.67 -1.76
CA ASN A 8 30.30 9.29 -3.16
C ASN A 8 29.15 8.40 -3.68
N GLU A 9 28.68 7.45 -2.87
CA GLU A 9 27.57 6.59 -3.24
C GLU A 9 26.25 7.36 -3.35
N LEU A 10 25.99 8.30 -2.44
CA LEU A 10 24.82 9.18 -2.51
C LEU A 10 24.88 10.09 -3.74
N TYR A 11 26.05 10.65 -4.04
CA TYR A 11 26.29 11.44 -5.25
C TYR A 11 25.90 10.66 -6.51
N ASN A 12 26.33 9.39 -6.60
CA ASN A 12 26.02 8.51 -7.72
C ASN A 12 24.56 8.04 -7.74
N PHE A 13 23.91 7.97 -6.58
CA PHE A 13 22.52 7.55 -6.46
C PHE A 13 21.53 8.61 -6.97
N SER A 14 21.79 9.89 -6.68
CA SER A 14 20.89 10.98 -7.12
C SER A 14 21.61 12.32 -7.20
N SER A 15 21.28 13.11 -8.23
CA SER A 15 21.77 14.48 -8.39
C SER A 15 21.39 15.39 -7.22
N ALA A 16 20.33 15.06 -6.46
CA ALA A 16 19.95 15.78 -5.25
C ALA A 16 21.06 15.79 -4.18
N PHE A 17 22.01 14.85 -4.23
CA PHE A 17 23.11 14.72 -3.28
C PHE A 17 24.44 15.27 -3.78
N GLN A 18 24.51 15.95 -4.93
CA GLN A 18 25.77 16.47 -5.49
C GLN A 18 26.58 17.36 -4.53
N ALA A 19 25.89 18.13 -3.68
CA ALA A 19 26.52 19.01 -2.69
C ALA A 19 26.79 18.35 -1.33
N VAL A 20 26.47 17.06 -1.17
CA VAL A 20 26.68 16.34 0.09
C VAL A 20 28.11 15.85 0.15
N ASN A 21 28.81 16.24 1.22
CA ASN A 21 30.16 15.77 1.54
C ASN A 21 30.22 15.27 2.99
N THR A 22 31.41 14.87 3.44
CA THR A 22 31.63 14.35 4.80
C THR A 22 31.20 15.34 5.89
N VAL A 23 31.40 16.65 5.68
CA VAL A 23 30.96 17.69 6.63
C VAL A 23 29.43 17.76 6.70
N THR A 24 28.74 17.67 5.56
CA THR A 24 27.28 17.61 5.53
C THR A 24 26.76 16.38 6.25
N LEU A 25 27.32 15.21 5.98
CA LEU A 25 26.92 13.95 6.63
C LEU A 25 27.13 14.01 8.14
N SER A 26 28.28 14.48 8.61
CA SER A 26 28.56 14.67 10.05
C SER A 26 27.55 15.63 10.71
N ARG A 27 27.14 16.69 10.02
CA ARG A 27 26.09 17.61 10.51
C ARG A 27 24.70 16.96 10.54
N TRP A 28 24.39 16.04 9.63
CA TRP A 28 23.14 15.26 9.68
C TRP A 28 23.15 14.25 10.83
N GLU A 29 24.24 13.50 11.01
CA GLU A 29 24.42 12.53 12.10
C GLU A 29 24.33 13.19 13.48
N THR A 30 24.90 14.38 13.63
CA THR A 30 24.86 15.15 14.89
C THR A 30 23.58 15.97 15.06
N GLY A 31 22.66 15.93 14.10
CA GLY A 31 21.40 16.70 14.14
C GLY A 31 21.55 18.21 14.01
N LYS A 32 22.76 18.74 13.75
CA LYS A 32 23.02 20.18 13.56
C LYS A 32 22.27 20.75 12.35
N THR A 33 22.09 19.94 11.32
CA THR A 33 21.27 20.27 10.16
C THR A 33 20.46 19.05 9.76
N VAL A 34 19.31 19.27 9.14
CA VAL A 34 18.41 18.19 8.70
C VAL A 34 18.31 18.22 7.17
N PRO A 35 18.40 17.07 6.47
CA PRO A 35 18.15 17.03 5.03
C PRO A 35 16.74 17.51 4.70
N SER A 36 16.57 18.10 3.51
CA SER A 36 15.23 18.44 3.00
C SER A 36 14.35 17.20 2.87
N LYS A 37 13.01 17.37 2.89
CA LYS A 37 12.05 16.26 2.76
C LYS A 37 12.34 15.36 1.56
N HIS A 38 12.63 15.96 0.41
CA HIS A 38 12.99 15.21 -0.80
C HIS A 38 14.28 14.38 -0.61
N ARG A 39 15.31 14.96 0.02
CA ARG A 39 16.56 14.24 0.34
C ARG A 39 16.33 13.12 1.37
N LYS A 40 15.44 13.29 2.35
CA LYS A 40 15.05 12.23 3.29
C LYS A 40 14.46 11.02 2.56
N VAL A 41 13.48 11.26 1.68
CA VAL A 41 12.89 10.20 0.84
C VAL A 41 13.96 9.46 0.04
N LEU A 42 14.83 10.19 -0.64
CA LEU A 42 15.91 9.59 -1.44
C LEU A 42 16.92 8.82 -0.57
N LEU A 43 17.24 9.32 0.63
CA LEU A 43 18.16 8.65 1.54
C LEU A 43 17.57 7.31 2.04
N LEU A 44 16.28 7.28 2.37
CA LEU A 44 15.59 6.06 2.77
C LEU A 44 15.54 5.02 1.64
N LYS A 45 15.26 5.46 0.40
CA LYS A 45 15.34 4.60 -0.79
C LYS A 45 16.73 4.07 -1.04
N PHE A 46 17.75 4.90 -0.87
CA PHE A 46 19.15 4.47 -0.94
C PHE A 46 19.44 3.38 0.10
N LEU A 47 19.11 3.61 1.38
CA LEU A 47 19.31 2.63 2.44
C LEU A 47 18.55 1.32 2.19
N TYR A 48 17.32 1.40 1.67
CA TYR A 48 16.55 0.24 1.25
C TYR A 48 17.25 -0.54 0.13
N SER A 49 17.77 0.15 -0.89
CA SER A 49 18.52 -0.48 -2.00
C SER A 49 19.81 -1.18 -1.54
N LYS A 50 20.39 -0.74 -0.42
CA LYS A 50 21.55 -1.37 0.23
C LYS A 50 21.17 -2.53 1.15
N GLY A 51 19.87 -2.83 1.29
CA GLY A 51 19.37 -3.90 2.13
C GLY A 51 19.34 -3.56 3.63
N CYS A 52 19.53 -2.30 4.03
CA CYS A 52 19.55 -1.90 5.44
C CYS A 52 18.22 -2.22 6.16
N THR A 53 17.10 -2.24 5.45
CA THR A 53 15.78 -2.58 6.00
C THR A 53 15.63 -4.06 6.37
N LYS A 54 16.58 -4.92 5.96
CA LYS A 54 16.65 -6.33 6.35
C LYS A 54 17.41 -6.54 7.67
N GLU A 55 18.19 -5.56 8.11
CA GLU A 55 18.88 -5.64 9.39
C GLU A 55 17.86 -5.51 10.53
N GLU A 56 17.91 -6.42 11.50
CA GLU A 56 16.92 -6.52 12.59
C GLU A 56 16.71 -5.19 13.33
N LYS A 57 17.80 -4.48 13.63
CA LYS A 57 17.75 -3.17 14.32
C LYS A 57 17.01 -2.11 13.48
N CYS A 58 17.30 -2.05 12.18
CA CYS A 58 16.65 -1.13 11.27
C CYS A 58 15.18 -1.50 11.06
N LEU A 59 14.89 -2.79 10.88
CA LEU A 59 13.52 -3.29 10.73
C LEU A 59 12.67 -2.92 11.96
N LYS A 60 13.21 -3.09 13.18
CA LYS A 60 12.54 -2.70 14.42
C LYS A 60 12.25 -1.19 14.46
N LEU A 61 13.23 -0.37 14.08
CA LEU A 61 13.05 1.09 14.00
C LEU A 61 11.94 1.46 13.01
N PHE A 62 11.95 0.91 11.80
CA PHE A 62 10.92 1.18 10.81
C PHE A 62 9.53 0.74 11.28
N LYS A 63 9.42 -0.43 11.92
CA LYS A 63 8.14 -0.89 12.49
C LYS A 63 7.60 0.07 13.54
N GLU A 64 8.46 0.61 14.40
CA GLU A 64 8.07 1.61 15.39
C GLU A 64 7.60 2.91 14.72
N LEU A 65 8.35 3.39 13.71
CA LEU A 65 7.95 4.58 12.93
C LEU A 65 6.58 4.37 12.27
N TYR A 66 6.35 3.24 11.61
CA TYR A 66 5.06 2.93 10.97
C TYR A 66 3.90 2.76 11.97
N ARG A 67 4.15 2.31 13.20
CA ARG A 67 3.11 2.31 14.23
C ARG A 67 2.75 3.72 14.69
N ASN A 68 3.72 4.63 14.68
CA ASN A 68 3.52 6.00 15.13
C ASN A 68 2.86 6.90 14.08
N ILE A 69 2.78 6.50 12.80
CA ILE A 69 2.09 7.29 11.75
C ILE A 69 0.56 7.16 11.79
N GLU A 70 -0.02 6.34 12.66
CA GLU A 70 -1.46 6.13 12.72
C GLU A 70 -2.27 7.44 12.83
N LYS A 71 -1.96 8.28 13.82
CA LYS A 71 -2.67 9.56 14.04
C LYS A 71 -2.47 10.56 12.88
N PRO A 72 -1.23 10.77 12.37
CA PRO A 72 -1.02 11.54 11.15
C PRO A 72 -1.81 11.03 9.94
N LEU A 73 -1.88 9.71 9.75
CA LEU A 73 -2.64 9.10 8.67
C LEU A 73 -4.15 9.35 8.83
N GLU A 74 -4.69 9.22 10.04
CA GLU A 74 -6.10 9.51 10.32
C GLU A 74 -6.50 10.92 9.82
N SER A 75 -5.63 11.90 10.09
CA SER A 75 -5.83 13.28 9.63
C SER A 75 -5.71 13.41 8.10
N ALA A 76 -4.67 12.82 7.49
CA ALA A 76 -4.42 12.94 6.05
C ALA A 76 -5.47 12.21 5.18
N LEU A 77 -5.94 11.05 5.64
CA LEU A 77 -6.88 10.21 4.91
C LEU A 77 -8.30 10.78 4.92
N SER A 78 -8.69 11.48 6.00
CA SER A 78 -10.00 12.17 6.10
C SER A 78 -10.24 13.18 4.96
N LEU A 79 -9.18 13.79 4.44
CA LEU A 79 -9.26 14.80 3.38
C LEU A 79 -9.28 14.19 1.98
N SER A 80 -8.59 13.06 1.78
CA SER A 80 -8.23 12.53 0.46
C SER A 80 -9.08 11.35 0.00
N LEU A 81 -9.71 10.61 0.92
CA LEU A 81 -10.37 9.33 0.63
C LEU A 81 -11.87 9.30 0.93
N LYS A 82 -12.57 10.45 0.89
CA LYS A 82 -13.98 10.58 1.30
C LYS A 82 -14.99 9.58 0.69
N GLN A 83 -14.64 8.92 -0.42
CA GLN A 83 -15.50 7.92 -1.07
C GLN A 83 -15.17 6.47 -0.67
N MET A 84 -13.96 6.19 -0.21
CA MET A 84 -13.55 4.87 0.33
C MET A 84 -13.60 4.85 1.87
N ILE A 85 -13.71 6.04 2.48
CA ILE A 85 -13.80 6.26 3.90
C ILE A 85 -15.18 6.82 4.21
N GLY A 86 -15.97 6.06 4.97
CA GLY A 86 -17.22 6.55 5.54
C GLY A 86 -16.98 7.72 6.50
N ASN A 87 -18.00 8.56 6.69
CA ASN A 87 -17.98 9.66 7.67
C ASN A 87 -18.79 9.29 8.92
N PHE A 88 -18.76 8.02 9.34
CA PHE A 88 -19.54 7.61 10.50
C PHE A 88 -18.97 8.26 11.77
N PRO A 89 -19.81 8.92 12.59
CA PRO A 89 -19.38 9.43 13.88
C PRO A 89 -19.10 8.23 14.79
N GLU A 90 -17.83 7.90 14.97
CA GLU A 90 -17.42 6.84 15.88
C GLU A 90 -17.36 7.38 17.30
N ALA A 91 -17.93 6.61 18.24
CA ALA A 91 -17.62 6.81 19.64
C ALA A 91 -16.11 6.64 19.83
N ARG A 92 -15.48 7.53 20.62
CA ARG A 92 -14.04 7.42 20.94
C ARG A 92 -13.70 6.14 21.70
N GLU A 93 -14.72 5.50 22.26
CA GLU A 93 -14.62 4.30 23.08
C GLU A 93 -15.12 3.10 22.28
N GLY A 94 -14.21 2.18 21.99
CA GLY A 94 -14.50 0.94 21.29
C GLY A 94 -13.21 0.20 20.99
N GLU A 95 -13.18 -1.10 21.26
CA GLU A 95 -12.02 -1.93 20.92
C GLU A 95 -12.06 -2.22 19.41
N TYR A 96 -10.96 -1.91 18.74
CA TYR A 96 -10.74 -2.28 17.35
C TYR A 96 -9.97 -3.59 17.31
N LEU A 97 -10.49 -4.57 16.61
CA LEU A 97 -9.84 -5.84 16.38
C LEU A 97 -9.38 -5.92 14.92
N LEU A 98 -8.07 -5.97 14.72
CA LEU A 98 -7.45 -6.23 13.42
C LEU A 98 -7.11 -7.72 13.35
N HIS A 99 -7.53 -8.38 12.28
CA HIS A 99 -7.16 -9.77 12.05
C HIS A 99 -6.97 -10.07 10.56
N GLN A 100 -6.16 -11.08 10.28
CA GLN A 100 -6.00 -11.60 8.93
C GLN A 100 -7.21 -12.46 8.56
N PHE A 101 -7.66 -12.33 7.32
CA PHE A 101 -8.70 -13.18 6.76
C PHE A 101 -8.19 -14.62 6.68
N LYS A 102 -8.98 -15.55 7.19
CA LYS A 102 -8.81 -16.99 7.23
C LYS A 102 -10.15 -17.66 6.91
N LYS A 103 -10.10 -18.89 6.43
CA LYS A 103 -11.29 -19.65 6.07
C LYS A 103 -11.98 -20.23 7.32
N GLU A 104 -12.64 -19.38 8.11
CA GLU A 104 -13.40 -19.76 9.32
C GLU A 104 -14.87 -19.27 9.22
N GLN A 105 -15.79 -19.93 9.93
CA GLN A 105 -17.24 -19.66 9.83
C GLN A 105 -17.61 -18.20 10.12
N GLU A 106 -16.99 -17.58 11.12
CA GLU A 106 -17.24 -16.18 11.50
C GLU A 106 -16.84 -15.20 10.37
N GLN A 107 -15.93 -15.62 9.49
CA GLN A 107 -15.41 -14.77 8.42
C GLN A 107 -16.30 -14.74 7.18
N MET A 108 -17.23 -15.69 7.05
CA MET A 108 -18.26 -15.65 5.99
C MET A 108 -19.17 -14.42 6.14
N LYS A 109 -19.41 -13.96 7.38
CA LYS A 109 -20.14 -12.71 7.65
C LYS A 109 -19.39 -11.51 7.07
N ASN A 110 -18.09 -11.40 7.33
CA ASN A 110 -17.26 -10.32 6.82
C ASN A 110 -17.17 -10.33 5.29
N LEU A 111 -17.17 -11.51 4.69
CA LEU A 111 -17.14 -11.68 3.25
C LEU A 111 -18.43 -11.19 2.57
N ASN A 112 -19.60 -11.45 3.17
CA ASN A 112 -20.87 -10.90 2.67
C ASN A 112 -20.86 -9.37 2.67
N VAL A 113 -20.42 -8.77 3.80
CA VAL A 113 -20.34 -7.31 3.94
C VAL A 113 -19.36 -6.71 2.93
N LEU A 114 -18.21 -7.34 2.73
CA LEU A 114 -17.24 -6.93 1.70
C LEU A 114 -17.88 -6.91 0.31
N ILE A 115 -18.59 -7.98 -0.08
CA ILE A 115 -19.24 -8.05 -1.41
C ILE A 115 -20.31 -6.98 -1.56
N GLU A 116 -21.10 -6.73 -0.52
CA GLU A 116 -22.11 -5.67 -0.53
C GLU A 116 -21.49 -4.28 -0.70
N ILE A 117 -20.37 -4.02 -0.02
CA ILE A 117 -19.60 -2.78 -0.15
C ILE A 117 -19.02 -2.66 -1.57
N GLU A 118 -18.39 -3.71 -2.09
CA GLU A 118 -17.84 -3.71 -3.45
C GLU A 118 -18.94 -3.48 -4.50
N LYS A 119 -20.10 -4.13 -4.35
CA LYS A 119 -21.27 -3.88 -5.20
C LYS A 119 -21.71 -2.42 -5.15
N ALA A 120 -21.77 -1.82 -3.96
CA ALA A 120 -22.17 -0.43 -3.77
C ALA A 120 -21.15 0.58 -4.31
N MET A 121 -19.85 0.24 -4.29
CA MET A 121 -18.78 1.08 -4.83
C MET A 121 -18.55 0.88 -6.33
N SER A 122 -18.95 -0.26 -6.87
CA SER A 122 -18.84 -0.57 -8.29
C SER A 122 -19.82 0.27 -9.12
N THR A 123 -19.38 0.65 -10.32
CA THR A 123 -20.26 1.31 -11.30
C THR A 123 -21.16 0.26 -11.92
N SER A 124 -22.43 0.61 -12.08
CA SER A 124 -23.46 -0.28 -12.62
C SER A 124 -22.98 -0.95 -13.92
N GLY A 125 -22.94 -2.28 -13.93
CA GLY A 125 -22.58 -3.07 -15.12
C GLY A 125 -21.17 -3.65 -15.09
N THR A 126 -20.28 -3.20 -14.18
CA THR A 126 -18.97 -3.84 -14.01
C THR A 126 -19.08 -5.23 -13.38
N TYR A 127 -18.09 -6.09 -13.65
CA TYR A 127 -18.04 -7.41 -13.04
C TYR A 127 -17.82 -7.30 -11.53
N ILE A 128 -18.61 -8.06 -10.77
CA ILE A 128 -18.46 -8.22 -9.32
C ILE A 128 -17.98 -9.64 -9.04
N ALA A 129 -16.84 -9.76 -8.35
CA ALA A 129 -16.32 -11.06 -7.94
C ALA A 129 -17.30 -11.81 -7.03
N THR A 130 -17.41 -13.12 -7.24
CA THR A 130 -18.26 -13.96 -6.41
C THR A 130 -17.67 -14.13 -5.03
N GLN A 131 -18.51 -14.55 -4.10
CA GLN A 131 -18.09 -14.85 -2.74
C GLN A 131 -16.96 -15.89 -2.70
N GLU A 132 -17.11 -16.94 -3.49
CA GLU A 132 -16.15 -18.04 -3.58
C GLU A 132 -14.80 -17.56 -4.11
N GLN A 133 -14.80 -16.69 -5.13
CA GLN A 133 -13.57 -16.12 -5.69
C GLN A 133 -12.84 -15.25 -4.67
N ILE A 134 -13.54 -14.32 -4.02
CA ILE A 134 -12.91 -13.44 -3.03
C ILE A 134 -12.40 -14.26 -1.84
N ALA A 135 -13.18 -15.23 -1.36
CA ALA A 135 -12.73 -16.14 -0.32
C ALA A 135 -11.46 -16.90 -0.73
N GLU A 136 -11.41 -17.41 -1.97
CA GLU A 136 -10.25 -18.11 -2.49
C GLU A 136 -9.03 -17.19 -2.55
N TRP A 137 -9.18 -16.01 -3.16
CA TRP A 137 -8.13 -15.01 -3.35
C TRP A 137 -7.54 -14.51 -2.03
N CYS A 138 -8.38 -14.21 -1.04
CA CYS A 138 -7.97 -13.80 0.29
C CYS A 138 -7.26 -14.92 1.07
N CYS A 139 -7.54 -16.18 0.76
CA CYS A 139 -6.91 -17.34 1.39
C CYS A 139 -5.60 -17.78 0.72
N TYR A 140 -5.17 -17.14 -0.38
CA TYR A 140 -3.87 -17.46 -0.95
C TYR A 140 -2.76 -17.13 0.05
N PRO A 141 -1.76 -18.02 0.26
CA PRO A 141 -0.74 -17.84 1.30
C PRO A 141 0.11 -16.57 1.18
N ALA A 142 0.12 -15.95 0.01
CA ALA A 142 0.88 -14.76 -0.29
C ALA A 142 0.01 -13.49 -0.35
N SER A 143 -1.31 -13.59 -0.21
CA SER A 143 -2.20 -12.42 -0.17
C SER A 143 -2.13 -11.74 1.19
N PHE A 144 -2.34 -10.42 1.18
CA PHE A 144 -2.64 -9.66 2.39
C PHE A 144 -4.15 -9.44 2.42
N ALA A 145 -4.82 -9.85 3.49
CA ALA A 145 -6.25 -9.63 3.65
C ALA A 145 -6.52 -9.31 5.10
N CYS A 146 -6.55 -8.02 5.43
CA CYS A 146 -6.76 -7.56 6.79
C CYS A 146 -8.20 -7.06 6.96
N ILE A 147 -8.89 -7.54 7.99
CA ILE A 147 -10.21 -7.07 8.40
C ILE A 147 -10.06 -6.31 9.71
N CYS A 148 -10.78 -5.20 9.81
CA CYS A 148 -10.96 -4.46 11.05
C CYS A 148 -12.41 -4.62 11.50
N GLU A 149 -12.60 -4.99 12.77
CA GLU A 149 -13.89 -4.99 13.44
C GLU A 149 -13.89 -4.01 14.60
N GLN A 150 -15.06 -3.47 14.92
CA GLN A 150 -15.31 -2.77 16.18
C GLN A 150 -16.58 -3.32 16.79
N ASN A 151 -16.51 -3.74 18.05
CA ASN A 151 -17.65 -4.30 18.79
C ASN A 151 -18.34 -5.46 18.04
N GLY A 152 -17.56 -6.34 17.39
CA GLY A 152 -18.05 -7.50 16.62
C GLY A 152 -18.74 -7.16 15.29
N GLN A 153 -18.60 -5.92 14.82
CA GLN A 153 -19.12 -5.47 13.53
C GLN A 153 -17.99 -5.11 12.57
N HIS A 154 -18.17 -5.44 11.29
CA HIS A 154 -17.24 -5.08 10.22
C HIS A 154 -17.05 -3.56 10.17
N ALA A 155 -15.80 -3.13 10.39
CA ALA A 155 -15.43 -1.72 10.38
C ALA A 155 -14.69 -1.33 9.09
N GLY A 156 -13.92 -2.26 8.52
CA GLY A 156 -13.19 -2.05 7.29
C GLY A 156 -12.41 -3.27 6.85
N HIS A 157 -11.83 -3.19 5.66
CA HIS A 157 -10.95 -4.22 5.11
C HIS A 157 -9.91 -3.63 4.17
N HIS A 158 -8.80 -4.35 4.03
CA HIS A 158 -7.75 -4.03 3.08
C HIS A 158 -7.17 -5.32 2.50
N ILE A 159 -7.30 -5.49 1.19
CA ILE A 159 -6.91 -6.70 0.48
C ILE A 159 -5.93 -6.37 -0.64
N LEU A 160 -4.78 -7.05 -0.61
CA LEU A 160 -3.81 -7.09 -1.68
C LEU A 160 -3.62 -8.53 -2.15
N LEU A 161 -3.65 -8.73 -3.46
CA LEU A 161 -3.41 -10.02 -4.09
C LEU A 161 -2.00 -10.06 -4.64
N LYS A 162 -1.22 -11.08 -4.25
CA LYS A 162 0.13 -11.24 -4.80
C LYS A 162 0.09 -12.03 -6.09
N LEU A 163 0.32 -11.34 -7.19
CA LEU A 163 0.28 -11.91 -8.53
C LEU A 163 1.68 -11.99 -9.12
N LYS A 164 1.85 -12.90 -10.08
CA LYS A 164 3.02 -12.89 -10.95
C LYS A 164 3.12 -11.55 -11.66
N THR A 165 4.33 -11.00 -11.75
CA THR A 165 4.56 -9.65 -12.27
C THR A 165 3.97 -9.46 -13.67
N ALA A 166 4.09 -10.45 -14.56
CA ALA A 166 3.50 -10.40 -15.90
C ALA A 166 1.96 -10.31 -15.89
N VAL A 167 1.29 -11.04 -14.98
CA VAL A 167 -0.18 -11.01 -14.84
C VAL A 167 -0.62 -9.64 -14.31
N ALA A 168 0.07 -9.12 -13.30
CA ALA A 168 -0.21 -7.80 -12.75
C ALA A 168 -0.07 -6.70 -13.82
N ASP A 169 0.95 -6.82 -14.69
CA ASP A 169 1.16 -5.91 -15.83
C ASP A 169 0.03 -6.00 -16.86
N GLU A 170 -0.43 -7.21 -17.19
CA GLU A 170 -1.58 -7.40 -18.07
C GLU A 170 -2.85 -6.75 -17.52
N ILE A 171 -3.10 -6.86 -16.21
CA ILE A 171 -4.27 -6.25 -15.57
C ILE A 171 -4.22 -4.72 -15.66
N ILE A 172 -3.12 -4.08 -15.24
CA ILE A 172 -3.06 -2.61 -15.26
C ILE A 172 -3.10 -2.03 -16.68
N HIS A 173 -2.63 -2.78 -17.68
CA HIS A 173 -2.76 -2.42 -19.09
C HIS A 173 -4.07 -2.85 -19.74
N HIS A 174 -5.02 -3.36 -18.96
CA HIS A 174 -6.35 -3.79 -19.41
C HIS A 174 -6.29 -4.87 -20.51
N LYS A 175 -5.32 -5.80 -20.40
CA LYS A 175 -5.17 -6.98 -21.26
C LYS A 175 -5.75 -8.25 -20.64
N LYS A 176 -5.96 -8.25 -19.32
CA LYS A 176 -6.54 -9.35 -18.56
C LYS A 176 -7.52 -8.82 -17.52
N GLU A 177 -8.70 -9.42 -17.45
CA GLU A 177 -9.73 -9.06 -16.47
C GLU A 177 -9.49 -9.84 -15.17
N ILE A 178 -9.63 -9.20 -14.01
CA ILE A 178 -9.33 -9.80 -12.69
C ILE A 178 -10.17 -11.05 -12.40
N HIS A 179 -11.39 -11.10 -12.90
CA HIS A 179 -12.26 -12.25 -12.67
C HIS A 179 -11.88 -13.50 -13.44
N THR A 180 -10.95 -13.37 -14.39
CA THR A 180 -10.36 -14.48 -15.12
C THR A 180 -9.11 -15.03 -14.43
N LEU A 181 -8.73 -14.47 -13.27
CA LEU A 181 -7.61 -14.97 -12.48
C LEU A 181 -7.83 -16.43 -12.08
N SER A 182 -6.83 -17.24 -12.38
CA SER A 182 -6.72 -18.65 -12.01
C SER A 182 -5.66 -18.83 -10.93
N LYS A 183 -5.59 -20.03 -10.34
CA LYS A 183 -4.58 -20.35 -9.30
C LYS A 183 -3.14 -20.11 -9.76
N ASN A 184 -2.87 -20.32 -11.06
CA ASN A 184 -1.53 -20.19 -11.64
C ASN A 184 -1.07 -18.74 -11.80
N ASP A 185 -1.98 -17.78 -11.66
CA ASP A 185 -1.69 -16.36 -11.75
C ASP A 185 -1.14 -15.76 -10.45
N PHE A 186 -1.40 -16.43 -9.33
CA PHE A 186 -0.92 -16.05 -8.01
C PHE A 186 0.51 -16.51 -7.78
N CYS A 187 1.25 -15.74 -6.98
CA CYS A 187 2.57 -16.13 -6.52
C CYS A 187 2.49 -17.13 -5.37
N ALA A 188 3.46 -18.04 -5.31
CA ALA A 188 3.73 -18.77 -4.08
C ALA A 188 4.23 -17.82 -2.96
N LYS A 189 4.16 -18.25 -1.69
CA LYS A 189 4.51 -17.43 -0.52
C LYS A 189 5.88 -16.74 -0.64
N ASN A 190 6.89 -17.49 -1.06
CA ASN A 190 8.28 -17.03 -1.16
C ASN A 190 8.69 -16.64 -2.60
N GLU A 191 7.74 -16.59 -3.53
CA GLU A 191 7.98 -16.15 -4.89
C GLU A 191 7.93 -14.62 -4.95
N LYS A 192 8.88 -14.01 -5.67
CA LYS A 192 8.87 -12.56 -5.88
C LYS A 192 7.75 -12.20 -6.86
N GLY A 193 7.01 -11.14 -6.57
CA GLY A 193 5.91 -10.72 -7.45
C GLY A 193 5.41 -9.32 -7.16
N THR A 194 4.25 -9.02 -7.72
CA THR A 194 3.61 -7.71 -7.64
C THR A 194 2.32 -7.82 -6.85
N TYR A 195 2.12 -6.93 -5.89
CA TYR A 195 0.84 -6.82 -5.19
C TYR A 195 -0.14 -5.97 -5.99
N LEU A 196 -1.27 -6.55 -6.34
CA LEU A 196 -2.44 -5.84 -6.84
C LEU A 196 -3.28 -5.36 -5.65
N PHE A 197 -3.47 -4.05 -5.53
CA PHE A 197 -4.42 -3.45 -4.62
C PHE A 197 -5.83 -3.77 -5.09
N PHE A 198 -6.49 -4.69 -4.39
CA PHE A 198 -7.76 -5.28 -4.84
C PHE A 198 -8.95 -4.56 -4.23
N ALA A 199 -9.01 -4.47 -2.91
CA ALA A 199 -10.14 -3.87 -2.21
C ALA A 199 -9.68 -3.10 -0.97
N PHE A 200 -10.30 -1.95 -0.74
CA PHE A 200 -10.08 -1.15 0.46
C PHE A 200 -11.35 -0.39 0.84
N TYR A 201 -11.77 -0.58 2.07
CA TYR A 201 -12.86 0.16 2.67
C TYR A 201 -12.57 0.40 4.14
N ALA A 202 -12.93 1.57 4.61
CA ALA A 202 -12.96 1.87 6.03
C ALA A 202 -14.19 2.71 6.32
N ARG A 203 -14.94 2.40 7.38
CA ARG A 203 -16.10 3.22 7.74
C ARG A 203 -15.73 4.57 8.39
N SER A 204 -14.45 4.76 8.75
CA SER A 204 -13.93 5.98 9.38
C SER A 204 -12.45 6.22 9.06
N PRO A 205 -11.94 7.45 9.24
CA PRO A 205 -10.52 7.75 9.10
C PRO A 205 -9.64 6.94 10.06
N LYS A 206 -10.14 6.64 11.27
CA LYS A 206 -9.42 5.84 12.27
C LYS A 206 -9.19 4.42 11.79
N VAL A 207 -10.24 3.77 11.30
CA VAL A 207 -10.17 2.41 10.74
C VAL A 207 -9.24 2.39 9.52
N SER A 208 -9.32 3.42 8.67
CA SER A 208 -8.46 3.58 7.50
C SER A 208 -6.98 3.68 7.88
N ALA A 209 -6.66 4.45 8.93
CA ALA A 209 -5.31 4.58 9.45
C ALA A 209 -4.79 3.26 10.02
N LEU A 210 -5.60 2.55 10.82
CA LEU A 210 -5.26 1.23 11.37
C LEU A 210 -4.93 0.21 10.27
N LEU A 211 -5.80 0.09 9.26
CA LEU A 211 -5.58 -0.81 8.11
C LEU A 211 -4.35 -0.40 7.28
N SER A 212 -4.07 0.91 7.18
CA SER A 212 -2.90 1.42 6.47
C SER A 212 -1.60 1.12 7.22
N VAL A 213 -1.59 1.23 8.55
CA VAL A 213 -0.43 0.85 9.38
C VAL A 213 -0.11 -0.63 9.21
N GLU A 214 -1.10 -1.51 9.33
CA GLU A 214 -0.91 -2.95 9.12
C GLU A 214 -0.40 -3.27 7.70
N HIS A 215 -0.90 -2.55 6.70
CA HIS A 215 -0.40 -2.66 5.33
C HIS A 215 1.09 -2.28 5.22
N TYR A 216 1.52 -1.14 5.75
CA TYR A 216 2.93 -0.75 5.68
C TYR A 216 3.84 -1.71 6.45
N LEU A 217 3.41 -2.19 7.61
CA LEU A 217 4.14 -3.20 8.38
C LEU A 217 4.29 -4.50 7.57
N PHE A 218 3.22 -4.96 6.93
CA PHE A 218 3.23 -6.13 6.07
C PHE A 218 4.19 -5.97 4.88
N LEU A 219 4.11 -4.83 4.18
CA LEU A 219 4.99 -4.53 3.05
C LEU A 219 6.47 -4.53 3.45
N LEU A 220 6.79 -3.93 4.59
CA LEU A 220 8.14 -3.85 5.11
C LEU A 220 8.69 -5.25 5.43
N GLU A 221 7.92 -6.07 6.14
CA GLU A 221 8.28 -7.45 6.51
C GLU A 221 8.47 -8.35 5.29
N ASN A 222 7.67 -8.15 4.25
CA ASN A 222 7.68 -8.99 3.05
C ASN A 222 8.48 -8.38 1.90
N SER A 223 9.18 -7.26 2.13
CA SER A 223 9.83 -6.43 1.12
C SER A 223 10.74 -7.18 0.13
N HIS A 224 11.41 -8.22 0.61
CA HIS A 224 12.27 -9.09 -0.19
C HIS A 224 11.56 -9.88 -1.29
N TYR A 225 10.25 -10.10 -1.16
CA TYR A 225 9.44 -10.82 -2.14
C TYR A 225 8.50 -9.91 -2.94
N ILE A 226 8.71 -8.60 -2.92
CA ILE A 226 7.83 -7.63 -3.57
C ILE A 226 8.66 -6.82 -4.56
N ASP A 227 8.25 -6.83 -5.83
CA ASP A 227 8.79 -5.94 -6.84
C ASP A 227 8.04 -4.62 -6.83
N ASN A 228 6.73 -4.70 -7.04
CA ASN A 228 5.88 -3.55 -7.28
C ASN A 228 4.56 -3.66 -6.53
N ILE A 229 3.90 -2.52 -6.41
CA ILE A 229 2.50 -2.40 -6.03
C ILE A 229 1.77 -1.76 -7.20
N VAL A 230 0.65 -2.35 -7.58
CA VAL A 230 -0.16 -1.90 -8.69
C VAL A 230 -1.61 -1.76 -8.27
N ILE A 231 -2.32 -0.89 -8.96
CA ILE A 231 -3.76 -0.71 -8.82
C ILE A 231 -4.29 -0.24 -10.16
N TYR A 232 -5.55 -0.55 -10.43
CA TYR A 232 -6.28 0.14 -11.48
C TYR A 232 -7.48 0.87 -10.87
N SER A 233 -7.92 1.93 -11.53
CA SER A 233 -9.13 2.63 -11.14
C SER A 233 -9.89 3.06 -12.39
N THR A 234 -11.21 3.07 -12.30
CA THR A 234 -12.07 3.67 -13.33
C THR A 234 -12.37 5.15 -13.04
N ARG A 235 -11.86 5.68 -11.93
CA ARG A 235 -12.17 7.02 -11.45
C ARG A 235 -11.05 8.00 -11.76
N GLU A 236 -11.41 9.18 -12.25
CA GLU A 236 -10.46 10.24 -12.56
C GLU A 236 -9.79 10.82 -11.31
N ASP A 237 -10.55 10.98 -10.23
CA ASP A 237 -10.09 11.56 -8.96
C ASP A 237 -9.05 10.66 -8.24
N ALA A 238 -9.05 9.36 -8.54
CA ALA A 238 -8.04 8.43 -8.06
C ALA A 238 -6.61 8.79 -8.51
N LYS A 239 -6.43 9.52 -9.63
CA LYS A 239 -5.11 9.92 -10.13
C LYS A 239 -4.31 10.74 -9.12
N THR A 240 -4.94 11.75 -8.54
CA THR A 240 -4.29 12.64 -7.58
C THR A 240 -4.00 11.91 -6.28
N LEU A 241 -4.97 11.11 -5.82
CA LEU A 241 -4.87 10.30 -4.61
C LEU A 241 -3.70 9.31 -4.71
N LEU A 242 -3.67 8.48 -5.75
CA LEU A 242 -2.68 7.42 -5.90
C LEU A 242 -1.27 7.96 -6.12
N LYS A 243 -1.15 9.14 -6.73
CA LYS A 243 0.13 9.86 -6.84
C LYS A 243 0.70 10.22 -5.46
N ASN A 244 -0.13 10.57 -4.48
CA ASN A 244 0.32 10.86 -3.12
C ASN A 244 0.82 9.61 -2.38
N TYR A 245 0.40 8.41 -2.80
CA TYR A 245 0.90 7.13 -2.32
C TYR A 245 2.17 6.65 -3.07
N GLY A 246 2.69 7.47 -3.99
CA GLY A 246 3.88 7.15 -4.78
C GLY A 246 3.59 6.38 -6.08
N LEU A 247 2.32 6.05 -6.38
CA LEU A 247 1.96 5.35 -7.61
C LEU A 247 1.95 6.30 -8.82
N LYS A 248 2.46 5.80 -9.94
CA LYS A 248 2.55 6.53 -11.21
C LYS A 248 1.54 5.93 -12.18
N LEU A 249 0.85 6.79 -12.92
CA LEU A 249 -0.02 6.36 -14.02
C LEU A 249 0.85 5.76 -15.13
N VAL A 250 0.61 4.49 -15.48
CA VAL A 250 1.36 3.76 -16.52
C VAL A 250 0.49 3.40 -17.72
N ALA A 251 -0.83 3.33 -17.54
CA ALA A 251 -1.75 2.98 -18.61
C ALA A 251 -3.05 3.78 -18.53
N THR A 252 -3.61 4.12 -19.69
CA THR A 252 -4.98 4.62 -19.83
C THR A 252 -5.66 3.90 -20.99
N ARG A 253 -6.87 3.40 -20.77
CA ARG A 253 -7.70 2.71 -21.78
C ARG A 253 -9.16 3.10 -21.64
N VAL A 254 -9.94 2.86 -22.68
CA VAL A 254 -11.40 2.87 -22.60
C VAL A 254 -11.82 1.41 -22.73
N ASP A 255 -12.54 0.91 -21.74
CA ASP A 255 -13.20 -0.37 -21.79
C ASP A 255 -14.48 -0.20 -22.61
N GLU A 256 -14.50 -0.75 -23.83
CA GLU A 256 -15.63 -0.63 -24.75
C GLU A 256 -16.87 -1.40 -24.26
N LYS A 257 -16.67 -2.49 -23.52
CA LYS A 257 -17.75 -3.35 -23.01
C LYS A 257 -18.57 -2.63 -21.93
N TYR A 258 -17.91 -1.84 -21.09
CA TYR A 258 -18.57 -1.08 -20.02
C TYR A 258 -18.64 0.43 -20.28
N ASN A 259 -18.06 0.92 -21.38
CA ASN A 259 -17.90 2.33 -21.71
C ASN A 259 -17.27 3.15 -20.57
N MET A 260 -16.18 2.62 -20.00
CA MET A 260 -15.50 3.20 -18.85
C MET A 260 -14.06 3.54 -19.16
N LYS A 261 -13.52 4.62 -18.59
CA LYS A 261 -12.08 4.87 -18.64
C LYS A 261 -11.39 4.03 -17.58
N TRP A 262 -10.27 3.43 -17.95
CA TRP A 262 -9.41 2.60 -17.11
C TRP A 262 -8.07 3.29 -16.92
N TYR A 263 -7.62 3.39 -15.67
CA TYR A 263 -6.35 3.98 -15.29
C TYR A 263 -5.51 2.95 -14.53
N GLY A 264 -4.44 2.48 -15.15
CA GLY A 264 -3.48 1.58 -14.50
C GLY A 264 -2.34 2.35 -13.85
N PHE A 265 -2.03 2.04 -12.60
CA PHE A 265 -0.95 2.65 -11.84
C PHE A 265 0.02 1.61 -11.29
N SER A 266 1.28 2.00 -11.17
CA SER A 266 2.35 1.17 -10.65
C SER A 266 3.36 2.00 -9.86
N ALA A 267 3.94 1.39 -8.83
CA ALA A 267 5.11 1.87 -8.12
C ALA A 267 6.02 0.72 -7.72
N ALA A 268 7.32 0.96 -7.74
CA ALA A 268 8.26 0.12 -7.02
C ALA A 268 7.95 0.17 -5.52
N LEU A 269 8.24 -0.90 -4.78
CA LEU A 269 7.90 -0.98 -3.36
C LEU A 269 8.46 0.19 -2.54
N GLU A 270 9.72 0.58 -2.79
CA GLU A 270 10.38 1.69 -2.09
C GLU A 270 9.74 3.06 -2.38
N ASP A 271 9.08 3.22 -3.53
CA ASP A 271 8.32 4.43 -3.85
C ASP A 271 7.07 4.55 -2.96
N VAL A 272 6.47 3.42 -2.57
CA VAL A 272 5.31 3.36 -1.67
C VAL A 272 5.72 3.48 -0.21
N LEU A 273 6.69 2.67 0.23
CA LEU A 273 7.19 2.65 1.62
C LEU A 273 7.71 4.03 2.06
N PHE A 274 8.39 4.75 1.17
CA PHE A 274 9.00 6.05 1.46
C PHE A 274 8.35 7.18 0.64
N SER A 275 7.07 7.04 0.32
CA SER A 275 6.31 8.11 -0.32
C SER A 275 6.35 9.39 0.52
N LEU A 276 6.26 10.55 -0.12
CA LEU A 276 6.39 11.83 0.57
C LEU A 276 5.31 12.01 1.65
N SER A 277 4.10 11.50 1.41
CA SER A 277 2.99 11.53 2.38
C SER A 277 3.34 10.75 3.64
N VAL A 278 3.88 9.53 3.51
CA VAL A 278 4.35 8.72 4.64
C VAL A 278 5.46 9.43 5.40
N ILE A 279 6.46 9.98 4.70
CA ILE A 279 7.56 10.68 5.39
C ILE A 279 7.07 11.94 6.11
N GLN A 280 6.09 12.66 5.57
CA GLN A 280 5.47 13.80 6.25
C GLN A 280 4.71 13.38 7.50
N SER A 281 4.15 12.17 7.53
CA SER A 281 3.48 11.61 8.70
C SER A 281 4.42 11.14 9.80
N ILE A 282 5.73 10.99 9.52
CA ILE A 282 6.72 10.56 10.52
C ILE A 282 7.35 11.75 11.27
N GLU A 283 7.33 12.95 10.69
CA GLU A 283 7.87 14.19 11.29
C GLU A 283 6.94 14.83 12.31
#